data_AF-A0A165F916-F1
#
_entry.id   AF-A0A165F916-F1
#
_cell.length_a   1.000
_cell.length_b   1.000
_cell.length_c   1.000
_cell.angle_alpha   90.00
_cell.angle_beta   90.00
_cell.angle_gamma   90.00
#
_symmetry.space_group_name_H-M   'P 1'
#
loop_
_entity.id
_entity.type
_entity.pdbx_description
1 polymer ?
#
loop_
_entity_poly.entity_id
_entity_poly.type
_entity_poly.pdbx_seq_one_letter_code
_entity_poly.pdbx_strand_id
1 'polypeptide(L)'
;MVSYEFHYFEAASRGDLPRMLLEVGGASYQNVFVDYAQWPELKKTTAFGLIPKLVIVESGGARKELFETSAINLYLADIFGLLPGDGPFERAETQSVLSSFYDLEGKLFDQTFFLPTLGQRKTAHEKMIVETIPAFLKYQERFVRGQYYFGDKLTVADLKLYSTYLWYRDMHGARNPFETHAAELPKLNRIIAILAKGKAGDYAQYRRDFGRFFWVAEEWTWTFV
;
A
#
# COMPACT_ATOMS: atom_id res chain seq x y z
N MET A 1 -24.06 3.97 -13.07
CA MET A 1 -22.61 3.68 -13.15
C MET A 1 -22.21 3.09 -11.81
N VAL A 2 -21.29 2.12 -11.78
CA VAL A 2 -20.77 1.60 -10.51
C VAL A 2 -19.89 2.67 -9.87
N SER A 3 -20.06 2.91 -8.58
CA SER A 3 -19.23 3.81 -7.78
C SER A 3 -18.80 3.17 -6.47
N TYR A 4 -17.74 3.68 -5.87
CA TYR A 4 -17.16 3.11 -4.65
C TYR A 4 -17.14 4.10 -3.49
N GLU A 5 -17.24 3.58 -2.27
CA GLU A 5 -16.94 4.32 -1.06
C GLU A 5 -15.79 3.63 -0.35
N PHE A 6 -14.73 4.37 -0.03
CA PHE A 6 -13.57 3.83 0.66
C PHE A 6 -13.55 4.32 2.11
N HIS A 7 -13.89 3.42 3.03
CA HIS A 7 -14.02 3.70 4.45
C HIS A 7 -12.70 3.39 5.17
N TYR A 8 -12.00 4.42 5.63
CA TYR A 8 -10.74 4.29 6.34
C TYR A 8 -10.42 5.55 7.16
N PHE A 9 -9.33 5.55 7.92
CA PHE A 9 -8.82 6.77 8.54
C PHE A 9 -8.37 7.79 7.47
N GLU A 10 -8.26 9.06 7.88
CA GLU A 10 -7.59 10.16 7.16
C GLU A 10 -6.07 9.88 7.08
N ALA A 11 -5.72 8.81 6.38
CA ALA A 11 -4.38 8.26 6.29
C ALA A 11 -4.21 7.51 4.95
N ALA A 12 -3.01 7.55 4.40
CA ALA A 12 -2.60 6.63 3.33
C ALA A 12 -2.57 5.19 3.89
N SER A 13 -1.50 4.83 4.62
CA SER A 13 -1.35 3.54 5.34
C SER A 13 -1.91 2.34 4.55
N ARG A 14 -2.67 1.44 5.19
CA ARG A 14 -3.30 0.28 4.52
C ARG A 14 -4.34 0.67 3.46
N GLY A 15 -4.81 1.91 3.45
CA GLY A 15 -5.72 2.43 2.45
C GLY A 15 -5.05 3.02 1.21
N ASP A 16 -3.72 2.96 1.13
CA ASP A 16 -3.00 3.57 0.02
C ASP A 16 -3.15 2.82 -1.31
N LEU A 17 -2.85 1.52 -1.31
CA LEU A 17 -2.99 0.68 -2.51
C LEU A 17 -4.45 0.58 -3.01
N PRO A 18 -5.48 0.41 -2.16
CA PRO A 18 -6.87 0.43 -2.62
C PRO A 18 -7.24 1.70 -3.38
N ARG A 19 -6.85 2.88 -2.86
CA ARG A 19 -7.13 4.17 -3.52
C ARG A 19 -6.35 4.29 -4.83
N MET A 20 -5.08 3.91 -4.82
CA MET A 20 -4.26 3.88 -6.03
C MET A 20 -4.87 2.97 -7.12
N LEU A 21 -5.43 1.82 -6.76
CA LEU A 21 -6.12 0.92 -7.69
C LEU A 21 -7.37 1.57 -8.28
N LEU A 22 -8.18 2.27 -7.47
CA LEU A 22 -9.36 3.00 -7.93
C LEU A 22 -8.97 4.10 -8.94
N GLU A 23 -7.94 4.88 -8.65
CA GLU A 23 -7.43 5.95 -9.54
C GLU A 23 -6.86 5.39 -10.85
N VAL A 24 -6.00 4.37 -10.76
CA VAL A 24 -5.44 3.71 -11.96
C VAL A 24 -6.56 3.12 -12.83
N GLY A 25 -7.54 2.47 -12.19
CA GLY A 25 -8.74 1.92 -12.82
C GLY A 25 -9.70 2.98 -13.38
N GLY A 26 -9.53 4.26 -13.04
CA GLY A 26 -10.42 5.34 -13.47
C GLY A 26 -11.81 5.25 -12.85
N ALA A 27 -11.91 4.71 -11.64
CA ALA A 27 -13.18 4.52 -10.94
C ALA A 27 -13.63 5.79 -10.22
N SER A 28 -14.93 6.06 -10.25
CA SER A 28 -15.53 7.09 -9.39
C SER A 28 -15.65 6.56 -7.97
N TYR A 29 -15.04 7.25 -7.01
CA TYR A 29 -15.14 6.89 -5.61
C TYR A 29 -15.12 8.11 -4.69
N GLN A 30 -15.61 7.92 -3.47
CA GLN A 30 -15.49 8.90 -2.39
C GLN A 30 -14.76 8.28 -1.20
N ASN A 31 -13.93 9.09 -0.54
CA ASN A 31 -13.38 8.74 0.76
C ASN A 31 -14.46 8.95 1.83
N VAL A 32 -14.69 7.95 2.66
CA VAL A 32 -15.51 8.06 3.87
C VAL A 32 -14.57 7.93 5.06
N PHE A 33 -14.21 9.06 5.65
CA PHE A 33 -13.25 9.07 6.72
C PHE A 33 -13.86 8.68 8.05
N VAL A 34 -13.19 7.73 8.72
CA VAL A 34 -13.53 7.30 10.07
C VAL A 34 -12.70 8.14 11.04
N ASP A 35 -13.37 8.87 11.93
CA ASP A 35 -12.70 9.62 13.00
C ASP A 35 -12.05 8.62 13.98
N TYR A 36 -10.75 8.82 14.23
CA TYR A 36 -9.99 8.01 15.17
C TYR A 36 -10.60 8.02 16.58
N ALA A 37 -11.18 9.14 17.01
CA ALA A 37 -11.84 9.25 18.32
C ALA A 37 -13.13 8.41 18.41
N GLN A 38 -13.82 8.21 17.29
CA GLN A 38 -15.06 7.42 17.21
C GLN A 38 -14.79 5.93 16.96
N TRP A 39 -13.60 5.59 16.47
CA TRP A 39 -13.23 4.22 16.11
C TRP A 39 -13.43 3.18 17.22
N PRO A 40 -13.12 3.43 18.52
CA PRO A 40 -13.35 2.43 19.56
C PRO A 40 -14.78 1.92 19.66
N GLU A 41 -15.78 2.77 19.36
CA GLU A 41 -17.19 2.37 19.37
C GLU A 41 -17.58 1.68 18.05
N LEU A 42 -17.24 2.29 16.90
CA LEU A 42 -17.52 1.72 15.58
C LEU A 42 -16.90 0.32 15.40
N LYS A 43 -15.71 0.10 15.96
CA LYS A 43 -15.00 -1.18 15.93
C LYS A 43 -15.83 -2.34 16.45
N LYS A 44 -16.69 -2.11 17.46
CA LYS A 44 -17.53 -3.17 18.07
C LYS A 44 -18.56 -3.76 17.10
N THR A 45 -18.97 -2.98 16.10
CA THR A 45 -19.98 -3.36 15.11
C THR A 45 -19.40 -3.54 13.71
N THR A 46 -18.14 -3.15 13.49
CA THR A 46 -17.43 -3.34 12.22
C THR A 46 -16.99 -4.79 12.07
N ALA A 47 -17.21 -5.38 10.89
CA ALA A 47 -16.76 -6.74 10.60
C ALA A 47 -15.26 -6.91 10.89
N PHE A 48 -14.91 -8.02 11.56
CA PHE A 48 -13.56 -8.34 12.03
C PHE A 48 -12.93 -7.31 13.01
N GLY A 49 -13.66 -6.25 13.38
CA GLY A 49 -13.13 -5.15 14.17
C GLY A 49 -11.99 -4.39 13.47
N LEU A 50 -11.99 -4.33 12.13
CA LEU A 50 -10.92 -3.78 11.32
C LEU A 50 -11.46 -2.92 10.17
N ILE A 51 -10.65 -1.94 9.75
CA ILE A 51 -10.78 -1.18 8.51
C ILE A 51 -9.43 -1.26 7.77
N PRO A 52 -9.39 -1.16 6.43
CA PRO A 52 -10.38 -0.56 5.52
C PRO A 52 -11.61 -1.41 5.20
N LYS A 53 -12.68 -0.71 4.80
CA LYS A 53 -13.90 -1.26 4.18
C LYS A 53 -14.14 -0.59 2.82
N LEU A 54 -14.43 -1.38 1.80
CA LEU A 54 -14.88 -0.91 0.49
C LEU A 54 -16.39 -1.15 0.37
N VAL A 55 -17.16 -0.12 0.03
CA VAL A 55 -18.57 -0.25 -0.36
C VAL A 55 -18.67 -0.09 -1.87
N ILE A 56 -19.30 -1.06 -2.53
CA ILE A 56 -19.54 -1.08 -3.97
C ILE A 56 -21.02 -0.73 -4.18
N VAL A 57 -21.28 0.37 -4.90
CA VAL A 57 -22.63 0.81 -5.25
C VAL A 57 -22.88 0.47 -6.72
N GLU A 58 -23.73 -0.51 -6.96
CA GLU A 58 -24.07 -0.96 -8.32
C GLU A 58 -25.01 0.04 -9.01
N SER A 59 -25.10 -0.03 -10.35
CA SER A 59 -25.94 0.90 -11.13
C SER A 59 -27.43 0.89 -10.74
N GLY A 60 -27.92 -0.20 -10.13
CA GLY A 60 -29.29 -0.31 -9.61
C GLY A 60 -29.46 0.17 -8.15
N GLY A 61 -28.42 0.74 -7.54
CA GLY A 61 -28.42 1.20 -6.15
C GLY A 61 -28.14 0.12 -5.10
N ALA A 62 -28.01 -1.15 -5.52
CA ALA A 62 -27.61 -2.23 -4.62
C ALA A 62 -26.20 -2.00 -4.06
N ARG A 63 -26.00 -2.32 -2.79
CA ARG A 63 -24.75 -2.07 -2.05
C ARG A 63 -24.14 -3.38 -1.57
N LYS A 64 -22.84 -3.54 -1.79
CA LYS A 64 -22.04 -4.67 -1.27
C LYS A 64 -20.87 -4.12 -0.46
N GLU A 65 -20.53 -4.81 0.63
CA GLU A 65 -19.38 -4.44 1.47
C GLU A 65 -18.29 -5.49 1.38
N LEU A 66 -17.04 -5.04 1.32
CA LEU A 66 -15.85 -5.88 1.34
C LEU A 66 -14.85 -5.31 2.36
N PHE A 67 -14.26 -6.18 3.15
CA PHE A 67 -13.28 -5.87 4.19
C PHE A 67 -11.94 -6.53 3.86
N GLU A 68 -10.93 -6.25 4.68
CA GLU A 68 -9.56 -6.71 4.52
C GLU A 68 -8.83 -6.11 3.31
N THR A 69 -7.66 -5.53 3.57
CA THR A 69 -6.89 -4.81 2.55
C THR A 69 -6.51 -5.72 1.39
N SER A 70 -6.10 -6.96 1.67
CA SER A 70 -5.71 -7.93 0.65
C SER A 70 -6.87 -8.32 -0.26
N ALA A 71 -8.05 -8.59 0.32
CA ALA A 71 -9.25 -8.96 -0.42
C ALA A 71 -9.77 -7.79 -1.28
N ILE A 72 -9.78 -6.58 -0.72
CA ILE A 72 -10.11 -5.35 -1.45
C ILE A 72 -9.18 -5.17 -2.65
N ASN A 73 -7.86 -5.29 -2.44
CA ASN A 73 -6.87 -5.13 -3.51
C ASN A 73 -7.03 -6.19 -4.60
N LEU A 74 -7.30 -7.44 -4.23
CA LEU A 74 -7.53 -8.52 -5.20
C LEU A 74 -8.79 -8.27 -6.03
N TYR A 75 -9.90 -7.88 -5.38
CA TYR A 75 -11.15 -7.54 -6.07
C TYR A 75 -10.95 -6.39 -7.05
N LEU A 76 -10.37 -5.27 -6.60
CA LEU A 76 -10.11 -4.11 -7.45
C LEU A 76 -9.16 -4.44 -8.60
N ALA A 77 -8.12 -5.24 -8.35
CA ALA A 77 -7.20 -5.66 -9.38
C ALA A 77 -7.89 -6.50 -10.46
N ASP A 78 -8.78 -7.43 -10.09
CA ASP A 78 -9.51 -8.27 -11.04
C ASP A 78 -10.43 -7.43 -11.94
N ILE A 79 -11.27 -6.57 -11.34
CA ILE A 79 -12.23 -5.78 -12.11
C ILE A 79 -11.59 -4.73 -13.02
N PHE A 80 -10.38 -4.26 -12.69
CA PHE A 80 -9.64 -3.29 -13.50
C PHE A 80 -8.61 -3.94 -14.44
N GLY A 81 -8.58 -5.27 -14.51
CA GLY A 81 -7.67 -5.98 -15.41
C GLY A 81 -6.19 -5.84 -15.03
N LEU A 82 -5.90 -5.75 -13.73
CA LEU A 82 -4.57 -5.59 -13.13
C LEU A 82 -4.05 -6.88 -12.49
N LEU A 83 -4.69 -8.02 -12.76
CA LEU A 83 -4.14 -9.34 -12.49
C LEU A 83 -3.37 -9.87 -13.71
N PRO A 84 -2.26 -10.60 -13.53
CA PRO A 84 -1.59 -11.21 -14.65
C PRO A 84 -2.31 -12.47 -15.11
N GLY A 85 -2.42 -12.59 -16.43
CA GLY A 85 -2.93 -13.77 -17.11
C GLY A 85 -4.31 -14.24 -16.64
N ASP A 86 -4.70 -15.39 -17.18
CA ASP A 86 -5.96 -16.07 -16.84
C ASP A 86 -5.71 -17.35 -16.03
N GLY A 87 -4.43 -17.73 -15.85
CA GLY A 87 -4.04 -18.96 -15.17
C GLY A 87 -4.08 -18.83 -13.65
N PRO A 88 -4.59 -19.84 -12.92
CA PRO A 88 -4.65 -19.80 -11.46
C PRO A 88 -3.27 -19.68 -10.80
N PHE A 89 -2.22 -20.20 -11.44
CA PHE A 89 -0.86 -20.16 -10.90
C PHE A 89 -0.27 -18.74 -10.93
N GLU A 90 -0.37 -18.01 -12.03
CA GLU A 90 0.16 -16.64 -12.14
C GLU A 90 -0.55 -15.69 -11.16
N ARG A 91 -1.87 -15.86 -11.01
CA ARG A 91 -2.67 -15.14 -10.01
C ARG A 91 -2.21 -15.47 -8.58
N ALA A 92 -1.97 -16.74 -8.26
CA ALA A 92 -1.48 -17.16 -6.96
C ALA A 92 -0.05 -16.64 -6.67
N GLU A 93 0.81 -16.62 -7.69
CA GLU A 93 2.16 -16.10 -7.57
C GLU A 93 2.18 -14.59 -7.33
N THR A 94 1.29 -13.85 -8.00
CA THR A 94 1.04 -12.42 -7.73
C THR A 94 0.63 -12.20 -6.29
N GLN A 95 -0.30 -13.01 -5.80
CA GLN A 95 -0.72 -12.95 -4.41
C GLN A 95 0.42 -13.26 -3.45
N SER A 96 1.32 -14.19 -3.79
CA SER A 96 2.52 -14.47 -2.99
C SER A 96 3.45 -13.25 -2.88
N VAL A 97 3.67 -12.53 -3.99
CA VAL A 97 4.42 -11.27 -3.97
C VAL A 97 3.73 -10.25 -3.06
N LEU A 98 2.44 -10.00 -3.23
CA LEU A 98 1.66 -9.07 -2.39
C LEU A 98 1.75 -9.43 -0.89
N SER A 99 1.52 -10.71 -0.56
CA SER A 99 1.61 -11.22 0.82
C SER A 99 2.98 -10.98 1.42
N SER A 100 4.06 -11.20 0.66
CA SER A 100 5.42 -10.95 1.15
C SER A 100 5.68 -9.48 1.49
N PHE A 101 5.08 -8.54 0.76
CA PHE A 101 5.13 -7.12 1.11
C PHE A 101 4.31 -6.83 2.37
N TYR A 102 3.09 -7.39 2.50
CA TYR A 102 2.30 -7.21 3.72
C TYR A 102 2.99 -7.76 4.96
N ASP A 103 3.69 -8.89 4.85
CA ASP A 103 4.49 -9.47 5.95
C ASP A 103 5.65 -8.54 6.34
N LEU A 104 6.33 -7.93 5.36
CA LEU A 104 7.38 -6.93 5.65
C LEU A 104 6.79 -5.70 6.34
N GLU A 105 5.65 -5.20 5.88
CA GLU A 105 4.98 -4.04 6.47
C GLU A 105 4.50 -4.33 7.89
N GLY A 106 3.94 -5.52 8.13
CA GLY A 106 3.57 -6.01 9.46
C GLY A 106 4.78 -6.10 10.39
N LYS A 107 5.88 -6.70 9.92
CA LYS A 107 7.14 -6.76 10.68
C LYS A 107 7.67 -5.37 11.02
N LEU A 108 7.66 -4.44 10.06
CA LEU A 108 8.08 -3.06 10.32
C LEU A 108 7.20 -2.42 11.38
N PHE A 109 5.89 -2.55 11.26
CA PHE A 109 4.93 -2.00 12.21
C PHE A 109 5.14 -2.57 13.62
N ASP A 110 5.16 -3.90 13.77
CA ASP A 110 5.31 -4.58 15.06
C ASP A 110 6.65 -4.25 15.74
N GLN A 111 7.70 -4.07 14.94
CA GLN A 111 9.05 -3.82 15.47
C GLN A 111 9.34 -2.34 15.72
N THR A 112 8.51 -1.41 15.26
CA THR A 112 8.85 0.02 15.34
C THR A 112 7.75 0.91 15.93
N PHE A 113 6.48 0.59 15.69
CA PHE A 113 5.40 1.54 15.86
C PHE A 113 5.00 1.75 17.33
N PHE A 114 5.02 0.70 18.15
CA PHE A 114 4.59 0.74 19.55
C PHE A 114 5.75 0.73 20.56
N LEU A 115 6.99 1.01 20.11
CA LEU A 115 8.13 1.06 21.02
C LEU A 115 8.06 2.32 21.90
N PRO A 116 8.22 2.19 23.23
CA PRO A 116 7.85 3.26 24.17
C PRO A 116 8.83 4.44 24.16
N THR A 117 10.09 4.24 23.79
CA THR A 117 11.11 5.30 23.81
C THR A 117 11.60 5.66 22.42
N LEU A 118 11.98 6.92 22.23
CA LEU A 118 12.61 7.42 21.00
C LEU A 118 13.86 6.60 20.62
N GLY A 119 14.72 6.28 21.61
CA GLY A 119 15.93 5.49 21.38
C GLY A 119 15.65 4.08 20.84
N GLN A 120 14.61 3.42 21.34
CA GLN A 120 14.16 2.13 20.82
C GLN A 120 13.59 2.25 19.41
N ARG A 121 12.71 3.22 19.15
CA ARG A 121 12.16 3.46 17.80
C ARG A 121 13.26 3.71 16.77
N LYS A 122 14.20 4.61 17.09
CA LYS A 122 15.35 4.90 16.23
C LYS A 122 16.17 3.64 15.95
N THR A 123 16.55 2.90 16.99
CA THR A 123 17.37 1.68 16.84
C THR A 123 16.66 0.63 15.98
N ALA A 124 15.36 0.43 16.20
CA ALA A 124 14.59 -0.55 15.45
C ALA A 124 14.40 -0.14 13.97
N HIS A 125 14.08 1.12 13.71
CA HIS A 125 14.02 1.62 12.34
C HIS A 125 15.37 1.53 11.64
N GLU A 126 16.48 1.81 12.33
CA GLU A 126 17.80 1.68 11.73
C GLU A 126 18.11 0.26 11.29
N LYS A 127 17.82 -0.72 12.16
CA LYS A 127 17.95 -2.12 11.80
C LYS A 127 17.09 -2.49 10.59
N MET A 128 15.88 -1.94 10.50
CA MET A 128 14.99 -2.21 9.37
C MET A 128 15.55 -1.67 8.05
N ILE A 129 16.04 -0.43 8.02
CA ILE A 129 16.49 0.21 6.76
C ILE A 129 17.91 -0.18 6.34
N VAL A 130 18.76 -0.63 7.28
CA VAL A 130 20.14 -1.07 6.97
C VAL A 130 20.20 -2.56 6.64
N GLU A 131 19.36 -3.40 7.26
CA GLU A 131 19.46 -4.86 7.14
C GLU A 131 18.22 -5.47 6.48
N THR A 132 17.05 -5.31 7.12
CA THR A 132 15.86 -6.13 6.78
C THR A 132 15.25 -5.74 5.44
N ILE A 133 15.01 -4.45 5.22
CA ILE A 133 14.36 -3.96 4.00
C ILE A 133 15.28 -4.15 2.78
N PRO A 134 16.58 -3.76 2.80
CA PRO A 134 17.46 -4.00 1.65
C PRO A 134 17.56 -5.48 1.26
N ALA A 135 17.69 -6.39 2.25
CA ALA A 135 17.74 -7.82 1.99
C ALA A 135 16.44 -8.33 1.34
N PHE A 136 15.28 -7.87 1.81
CA PHE A 136 13.99 -8.20 1.21
C PHE A 136 13.89 -7.67 -0.23
N LEU A 137 14.23 -6.40 -0.48
CA LEU A 137 14.13 -5.79 -1.81
C LEU A 137 15.05 -6.48 -2.82
N LYS A 138 16.28 -6.85 -2.41
CA LYS A 138 17.21 -7.62 -3.24
C LYS A 138 16.67 -9.01 -3.60
N TYR A 139 15.87 -9.60 -2.72
CA TYR A 139 15.17 -10.84 -3.00
C TYR A 139 13.98 -10.61 -3.96
N GLN A 140 13.22 -9.53 -3.76
CA GLN A 140 12.09 -9.13 -4.62
C GLN A 140 12.50 -8.87 -6.08
N GLU A 141 13.67 -8.26 -6.28
CA GLU A 141 14.27 -7.99 -7.61
C GLU A 141 14.31 -9.24 -8.52
N ARG A 142 14.38 -10.45 -7.94
CA ARG A 142 14.42 -11.73 -8.66
C ARG A 142 13.10 -12.13 -9.29
N PHE A 143 11.97 -11.64 -8.76
CA PHE A 143 10.64 -11.97 -9.26
C PHE A 143 10.24 -11.16 -10.50
N VAL A 144 11.02 -10.13 -10.87
CA VAL A 144 10.73 -9.30 -12.05
C VAL A 144 11.16 -9.99 -13.34
N ARG A 145 10.17 -10.27 -14.21
CA ARG A 145 10.31 -11.07 -15.44
C ARG A 145 10.26 -10.29 -16.75
N GLY A 146 9.79 -9.05 -16.76
CA GLY A 146 9.72 -8.21 -17.95
C GLY A 146 9.99 -6.76 -17.62
N GLN A 147 9.22 -5.84 -18.22
CA GLN A 147 9.17 -4.45 -17.75
C GLN A 147 8.66 -4.35 -16.31
N TYR A 148 7.72 -5.22 -15.94
CA TYR A 148 7.01 -5.35 -14.66
C TYR A 148 7.27 -6.72 -14.01
N TYR A 149 6.72 -6.96 -12.80
CA TYR A 149 6.84 -8.24 -12.10
C TYR A 149 6.45 -9.43 -12.99
N PHE A 150 5.27 -9.36 -13.62
CA PHE A 150 4.66 -10.47 -14.35
C PHE A 150 4.64 -10.28 -15.88
N GLY A 151 5.71 -9.67 -16.43
CA GLY A 151 5.88 -9.50 -17.87
C GLY A 151 5.86 -8.03 -18.29
N ASP A 152 5.17 -7.72 -19.38
CA ASP A 152 5.18 -6.37 -19.99
C ASP A 152 3.92 -5.56 -19.71
N LYS A 153 3.01 -6.08 -18.88
CA LYS A 153 1.79 -5.38 -18.44
C LYS A 153 1.86 -5.04 -16.97
N LEU A 154 1.32 -3.87 -16.63
CA LEU A 154 1.12 -3.41 -15.27
C LEU A 154 0.19 -4.35 -14.51
N THR A 155 0.58 -4.73 -13.30
CA THR A 155 -0.25 -5.50 -12.37
C THR A 155 -0.31 -4.88 -10.98
N VAL A 156 -1.18 -5.40 -10.12
CA VAL A 156 -1.27 -5.00 -8.71
C VAL A 156 0.03 -5.19 -7.92
N ALA A 157 0.92 -6.11 -8.33
CA ALA A 157 2.22 -6.29 -7.68
C ALA A 157 3.15 -5.08 -7.88
N ASP A 158 3.12 -4.47 -9.06
CA ASP A 158 3.89 -3.26 -9.37
C ASP A 158 3.35 -2.05 -8.60
N LEU A 159 2.02 -1.94 -8.49
CA LEU A 159 1.39 -0.89 -7.68
C LEU A 159 1.66 -1.07 -6.19
N LYS A 160 1.73 -2.33 -5.70
CA LYS A 160 2.13 -2.61 -4.33
C LYS A 160 3.57 -2.17 -4.07
N LEU A 161 4.49 -2.50 -4.96
CA LEU A 161 5.88 -2.03 -4.90
C LEU A 161 5.95 -0.50 -4.83
N TYR A 162 5.17 0.19 -5.66
CA TYR A 162 5.16 1.65 -5.70
C TYR A 162 4.58 2.26 -4.41
N SER A 163 3.49 1.72 -3.89
CA SER A 163 2.93 2.12 -2.59
C SER A 163 3.94 1.93 -1.45
N THR A 164 4.67 0.80 -1.43
CA THR A 164 5.75 0.57 -0.45
C THR A 164 6.91 1.57 -0.62
N TYR A 165 7.30 1.90 -1.85
CA TYR A 165 8.29 2.95 -2.11
C TYR A 165 7.86 4.32 -1.58
N LEU A 166 6.60 4.71 -1.79
CA LEU A 166 6.04 5.95 -1.27
C LEU A 166 6.02 5.94 0.26
N TRP A 167 5.67 4.81 0.89
CA TRP A 167 5.68 4.71 2.34
C TRP A 167 7.08 4.91 2.94
N TYR A 168 8.10 4.29 2.34
CA TYR A 168 9.49 4.51 2.78
C TYR A 168 10.00 5.91 2.44
N ARG A 169 9.49 6.54 1.38
CA ARG A 169 9.78 7.94 1.10
C ARG A 169 9.27 8.84 2.22
N ASP A 170 8.03 8.60 2.68
CA ASP A 170 7.42 9.37 3.76
C ASP A 170 8.22 9.23 5.06
N MET A 171 8.68 8.01 5.37
CA MET A 171 9.40 7.72 6.63
C MET A 171 10.87 8.11 6.61
N HIS A 172 11.55 7.92 5.48
CA HIS A 172 13.01 7.92 5.44
C HIS A 172 13.58 8.97 4.49
N GLY A 173 12.75 9.65 3.69
CA GLY A 173 13.19 10.72 2.80
C GLY A 173 14.31 10.28 1.87
N ALA A 174 15.48 10.90 1.99
CA ALA A 174 16.69 10.57 1.21
C ALA A 174 17.34 9.22 1.60
N ARG A 175 16.93 8.63 2.73
CA ARG A 175 17.41 7.32 3.20
C ARG A 175 16.53 6.16 2.73
N ASN A 176 15.62 6.41 1.80
CA ASN A 176 14.75 5.39 1.25
C ASN A 176 15.59 4.22 0.66
N PRO A 177 15.42 2.98 1.14
CA PRO A 177 16.20 1.82 0.69
C PRO A 177 16.15 1.56 -0.83
N PHE A 178 15.06 1.94 -1.50
CA PHE A 178 14.98 1.85 -2.96
C PHE A 178 16.02 2.73 -3.66
N GLU A 179 16.34 3.89 -3.07
CA GLU A 179 17.32 4.82 -3.63
C GLU A 179 18.74 4.54 -3.17
N THR A 180 18.94 4.32 -1.88
CA THR A 180 20.28 4.11 -1.31
C THR A 180 20.92 2.82 -1.82
N HIS A 181 20.11 1.87 -2.28
CA HIS A 181 20.56 0.60 -2.87
C HIS A 181 20.18 0.49 -4.36
N ALA A 182 19.98 1.61 -5.05
CA ALA A 182 19.46 1.62 -6.43
C ALA A 182 20.29 0.77 -7.41
N ALA A 183 21.62 0.71 -7.23
CA ALA A 183 22.50 -0.10 -8.06
C ALA A 183 22.23 -1.62 -7.96
N GLU A 184 21.68 -2.08 -6.83
CA GLU A 184 21.31 -3.48 -6.60
C GLU A 184 19.85 -3.77 -6.96
N LEU A 185 19.05 -2.72 -7.20
CA LEU A 185 17.61 -2.79 -7.43
C LEU A 185 17.21 -2.17 -8.80
N PRO A 186 17.90 -2.46 -9.91
CA PRO A 186 17.65 -1.78 -11.18
C PRO A 186 16.26 -2.05 -11.75
N LYS A 187 15.69 -3.26 -11.59
CA LYS A 187 14.37 -3.61 -12.10
C LYS A 187 13.26 -3.01 -11.25
N LEU A 188 13.36 -3.09 -9.91
CA LEU A 188 12.38 -2.45 -9.02
C LEU A 188 12.36 -0.93 -9.24
N ASN A 189 13.52 -0.28 -9.33
CA ASN A 189 13.58 1.17 -9.58
C ASN A 189 13.07 1.55 -10.97
N ARG A 190 13.24 0.70 -11.98
CA ARG A 190 12.63 0.91 -13.30
C ARG A 190 11.10 0.92 -13.19
N ILE A 191 10.50 -0.04 -12.48
CA ILE A 191 9.04 -0.09 -12.28
C ILE A 191 8.55 1.18 -11.57
N ILE A 192 9.23 1.59 -10.49
CA ILE A 192 8.93 2.81 -9.74
C ILE A 192 8.98 4.04 -10.67
N ALA A 193 10.02 4.17 -11.49
CA ALA A 193 10.18 5.29 -12.41
C ALA A 193 9.13 5.33 -13.52
N ILE A 194 8.66 4.18 -14.00
CA ILE A 194 7.55 4.08 -14.96
C ILE A 194 6.25 4.55 -14.29
N LEU A 195 5.94 4.01 -13.09
CA LEU A 195 4.70 4.31 -12.37
C LEU A 195 4.60 5.76 -11.93
N ALA A 196 5.71 6.36 -11.52
CA ALA A 196 5.78 7.77 -11.14
C ALA A 196 5.41 8.75 -12.28
N LYS A 197 5.42 8.30 -13.54
CA LYS A 197 5.06 9.10 -14.73
C LYS A 197 3.63 8.86 -15.23
N GLY A 198 2.88 7.95 -14.60
CA GLY A 198 1.52 7.61 -14.98
C GLY A 198 0.52 7.93 -13.87
N LYS A 199 -0.70 7.38 -14.01
CA LYS A 199 -1.82 7.60 -13.06
C LYS A 199 -1.46 7.31 -11.59
N ALA A 200 -0.61 6.32 -11.33
CA ALA A 200 -0.17 6.03 -9.97
C ALA A 200 0.68 7.19 -9.39
N GLY A 201 1.53 7.79 -10.22
CA GLY A 201 2.28 9.01 -9.89
C GLY A 201 1.38 10.23 -9.72
N ASP A 202 0.34 10.38 -10.55
CA ASP A 202 -0.65 11.45 -10.38
C ASP A 202 -1.37 11.34 -9.03
N TYR A 203 -1.84 10.13 -8.67
CA TYR A 203 -2.39 9.86 -7.34
C TYR A 203 -1.38 10.18 -6.23
N ALA A 204 -0.11 9.82 -6.40
CA ALA A 204 0.92 10.02 -5.39
C ALA A 204 1.16 11.50 -5.05
N GLN A 205 0.86 12.44 -5.94
CA GLN A 205 1.00 13.88 -5.70
C GLN A 205 0.03 14.38 -4.63
N TYR A 206 -1.21 13.86 -4.64
CA TYR A 206 -2.31 14.35 -3.80
C TYR A 206 -2.68 13.38 -2.67
N ARG A 207 -2.01 12.21 -2.58
CA ARG A 207 -2.28 11.16 -1.57
C ARG A 207 -2.15 11.63 -0.12
N ARG A 208 -1.53 12.79 0.11
CA ARG A 208 -1.34 13.40 1.44
C ARG A 208 -2.35 14.51 1.73
N ASP A 209 -3.11 14.99 0.75
CA ASP A 209 -4.00 16.16 0.89
C ASP A 209 -5.14 15.91 1.89
N PHE A 210 -5.58 14.66 2.01
CA PHE A 210 -6.61 14.25 2.96
C PHE A 210 -6.05 13.60 4.23
N GLY A 211 -4.72 13.49 4.37
CA GLY A 211 -4.08 12.67 5.40
C GLY A 211 -3.70 13.48 6.63
N ARG A 212 -4.42 13.30 7.75
CA ARG A 212 -3.99 13.80 9.07
C ARG A 212 -3.00 12.87 9.76
N PHE A 213 -2.80 11.67 9.24
CA PHE A 213 -1.79 10.74 9.73
C PHE A 213 -0.48 10.89 8.96
N PHE A 214 0.57 11.36 9.63
CA PHE A 214 1.86 11.65 9.00
C PHE A 214 3.03 11.19 9.88
N TRP A 215 4.18 11.06 9.23
CA TRP A 215 5.43 10.67 9.86
C TRP A 215 6.12 11.88 10.50
N VAL A 216 6.49 11.76 11.78
CA VAL A 216 7.28 12.74 12.52
C VAL A 216 8.71 12.21 12.63
N ALA A 217 9.63 12.77 11.84
CA ALA A 217 10.98 12.25 11.69
C ALA A 217 11.82 12.36 12.98
N GLU A 218 11.60 13.42 13.77
CA GLU A 218 12.27 13.67 15.04
C GLU A 218 11.89 12.62 16.09
N GLU A 219 10.64 12.17 16.04
CA GLU A 219 10.06 11.24 17.01
C GLU A 219 10.07 9.79 16.55
N TRP A 220 10.46 9.54 15.29
CA TRP A 220 10.42 8.22 14.65
C TRP A 220 9.08 7.51 14.85
N THR A 221 7.99 8.24 14.67
CA THR A 221 6.64 7.72 14.86
C THR A 221 5.66 8.36 13.88
N TRP A 222 4.56 7.68 13.64
CA TRP A 222 3.42 8.27 12.96
C TRP A 222 2.45 8.86 13.96
N THR A 223 1.84 9.99 13.61
CA THR A 223 0.86 10.68 14.47
C THR A 223 -0.32 11.18 13.67
N PHE A 224 -1.48 11.25 14.31
CA PHE A 224 -2.62 12.02 13.83
C PHE A 224 -2.48 13.47 14.35
N VAL A 225 -2.73 14.47 13.49
CA VAL A 225 -2.93 15.89 13.87
C VAL A 225 -4.38 16.29 13.85
#